data_AF-A0A6J5TZB1-F1
#
_entry.id   AF-A0A6J5TZB1-F1
#
_cell.length_a   1.000
_cell.length_b   1.000
_cell.length_c   1.000
_cell.angle_alpha   90.00
_cell.angle_beta   90.00
_cell.angle_gamma   90.00
#
_symmetry.space_group_name_H-M   'P 1'
#
loop_
_entity.id
_entity.type
_entity.pdbx_description
1 polymer ?
#
loop_
_entity_poly.entity_id
_entity_poly.type
_entity_poly.pdbx_seq_one_letter_code
_entity_poly.pdbx_strand_id
1 'polypeptide(L)'
;MPRNFLPGLRFPYSIVNTRGSPLSTPIFYIMCSNPVNSSLYVETAPCLNTSATSLVQQKTYSYVKAGAMVVGDLNRGCSVEYASALLNYSKDYMPSYKSIHSALMYGFGLRVYWPYEKCPGQWTSNSKCFPRTILGT
;
A
#
# COMPACT_ATOMS: atom_id res chain seq x y z
N MET A 1 -0.64 23.76 1.68
CA MET A 1 0.35 22.66 1.78
C MET A 1 -0.15 21.67 2.82
N PRO A 2 -0.38 20.39 2.49
CA PRO A 2 -0.77 19.41 3.50
C PRO A 2 0.43 19.13 4.42
N ARG A 3 0.23 19.25 5.73
CA ARG A 3 1.26 19.30 6.79
C ARG A 3 1.81 17.93 7.25
N ASN A 4 1.58 16.83 6.51
CA ASN A 4 1.82 15.48 7.03
C ASN A 4 2.89 14.65 6.30
N PHE A 5 3.73 15.26 5.45
CA PHE A 5 4.88 14.52 4.91
C PHE A 5 5.99 14.44 5.96
N LEU A 6 6.05 13.32 6.69
CA LEU A 6 7.17 13.00 7.57
C LEU A 6 8.47 12.99 6.75
N PRO A 7 9.46 13.86 7.07
CA PRO A 7 10.72 13.92 6.34
C PRO A 7 11.52 12.66 6.66
N GLY A 8 11.67 11.77 5.66
CA GLY A 8 12.46 10.54 5.81
C GLY A 8 11.92 9.33 5.04
N LEU A 9 10.65 9.35 4.61
CA LEU A 9 10.11 8.30 3.74
C LEU A 9 10.43 8.61 2.28
N ARG A 10 11.37 7.86 1.67
CA ARG A 10 11.57 7.87 0.18
C ARG A 10 10.30 7.49 -0.58
N PHE A 11 9.36 6.83 0.09
CA PHE A 11 8.06 6.42 -0.45
C PHE A 11 6.98 6.73 0.58
N PRO A 12 6.40 7.93 0.58
CA PRO A 12 5.28 8.24 1.45
C PRO A 12 4.12 7.26 1.14
N TYR A 13 3.46 6.76 2.19
CA TYR A 13 2.36 5.79 2.11
C TYR A 13 2.74 4.38 1.59
N SER A 14 4.03 4.06 1.49
CA SER A 14 4.53 2.70 1.26
C SER A 14 5.11 2.10 2.54
N ILE A 15 4.89 0.80 2.74
CA ILE A 15 5.50 0.01 3.80
C ILE A 15 6.87 -0.40 3.27
N VAL A 16 7.93 -0.09 4.01
CA VAL A 16 9.31 -0.43 3.63
C VAL A 16 9.87 -1.50 4.55
N ASN A 17 10.72 -2.37 4.01
CA ASN A 17 11.48 -3.31 4.83
C ASN A 17 12.64 -2.62 5.57
N THR A 18 13.37 -3.38 6.39
CA THR A 18 14.55 -2.89 7.14
C THR A 18 15.71 -2.42 6.24
N ARG A 19 15.68 -2.76 4.94
CA ARG A 19 16.63 -2.30 3.91
C ARG A 19 16.08 -1.13 3.08
N GLY A 20 14.92 -0.57 3.43
CA GLY A 20 14.28 0.55 2.73
C GLY A 20 13.60 0.18 1.41
N SER A 21 13.45 -1.10 1.08
CA SER A 21 12.76 -1.55 -0.13
C SER A 21 11.23 -1.54 0.08
N PRO A 22 10.44 -1.04 -0.88
CA PRO A 22 8.97 -1.03 -0.77
C PRO A 22 8.42 -2.47 -0.78
N LEU A 23 7.69 -2.81 0.27
CA LEU A 23 6.91 -4.04 0.45
C LEU A 23 5.45 -3.87 0.01
N SER A 24 5.02 -2.63 -0.21
CA SER A 24 3.68 -2.31 -0.67
C SER A 24 3.65 -1.33 -1.83
N THR A 25 2.58 -1.44 -2.61
CA THR A 25 2.23 -0.48 -3.65
C THR A 25 1.24 0.52 -3.06
N PRO A 26 1.58 1.82 -2.97
CA PRO A 26 0.64 2.83 -2.48
C PRO A 26 -0.51 3.00 -3.48
N ILE A 27 -1.70 3.26 -2.97
CA ILE A 27 -2.94 3.47 -3.72
C ILE A 27 -3.52 4.81 -3.28
N PHE A 28 -3.81 5.69 -4.23
CA PHE A 28 -4.33 7.02 -3.97
C PHE A 28 -5.74 7.15 -4.55
N TYR A 29 -6.69 7.53 -3.70
CA TYR A 29 -8.04 7.89 -4.11
C TYR A 29 -8.08 9.38 -4.41
N ILE A 30 -8.45 9.71 -5.64
CA ILE A 30 -8.40 11.04 -6.20
C ILE A 30 -9.82 11.46 -6.55
N MET A 31 -10.22 12.65 -6.11
CA MET A 31 -11.44 13.31 -6.57
C MET A 31 -11.08 14.52 -7.41
N CYS A 32 -11.78 14.72 -8.52
CA CYS A 32 -11.56 15.81 -9.45
C CYS A 32 -12.87 16.56 -9.73
N SER A 33 -12.77 17.88 -9.86
CA SER A 33 -13.92 18.72 -10.29
C SER A 33 -14.24 18.58 -11.79
N ASN A 34 -13.27 18.14 -12.59
CA ASN A 34 -13.41 17.95 -14.04
C ASN A 34 -12.95 16.53 -14.43
N PRO A 35 -13.48 15.95 -15.52
CA PRO A 35 -13.02 14.65 -15.99
C PRO A 35 -11.56 14.76 -16.44
N VAL A 36 -10.78 13.74 -16.10
CA VAL A 36 -9.37 13.66 -16.49
C VAL A 36 -9.18 12.56 -17.53
N ASN A 37 -8.52 12.91 -18.63
CA ASN A 37 -8.10 11.95 -19.66
C ASN A 37 -6.62 11.61 -19.46
N SER A 38 -6.32 10.75 -18.50
CA SER A 38 -4.95 10.32 -18.18
C SER A 38 -4.93 8.82 -17.94
N SER A 39 -4.02 8.10 -18.59
CA SER A 39 -3.80 6.66 -18.38
C SER A 39 -3.22 6.34 -17.00
N LEU A 40 -2.77 7.36 -16.24
CA LEU A 40 -2.29 7.22 -14.86
C LEU A 40 -3.43 6.98 -13.87
N TYR A 41 -4.65 7.34 -14.24
CA TYR A 41 -5.82 7.28 -13.39
C TYR A 41 -6.77 6.21 -13.87
N VAL A 42 -7.19 5.36 -12.93
CA VAL A 42 -8.21 4.36 -13.17
C VAL A 42 -9.51 4.89 -12.59
N GLU A 43 -10.52 5.07 -13.44
CA GLU A 43 -11.84 5.50 -12.98
C GLU A 43 -12.39 4.48 -11.96
N THR A 44 -12.82 4.98 -10.80
CA THR A 44 -13.60 4.14 -9.90
C THR A 44 -14.99 4.08 -10.50
N ALA A 45 -15.29 3.00 -11.22
CA ALA A 45 -16.62 2.68 -11.75
C ALA A 45 -17.73 2.96 -10.69
N PRO A 46 -19.03 3.05 -11.04
CA PRO A 46 -20.05 3.83 -10.31
C PRO A 46 -20.34 3.40 -8.86
N CYS A 47 -19.61 2.44 -8.29
CA CYS A 47 -19.59 2.06 -6.89
C CYS A 47 -19.34 3.25 -5.92
N LEU A 48 -18.64 4.30 -6.35
CA LEU A 48 -18.40 5.53 -5.57
C LEU A 48 -19.12 6.76 -6.15
N ASN A 49 -19.95 6.58 -7.18
CA ASN A 49 -20.82 7.66 -7.62
C ASN A 49 -21.84 7.90 -6.51
N THR A 50 -21.60 8.92 -5.70
CA THR A 50 -22.55 9.50 -4.74
C THR A 50 -23.73 10.14 -5.49
N SER A 51 -24.30 9.48 -6.49
CA SER A 51 -25.41 9.97 -7.31
C SER A 51 -26.78 9.68 -6.70
N ALA A 52 -26.83 9.21 -5.46
CA ALA A 52 -28.06 8.76 -4.81
C ALA A 52 -28.32 9.46 -3.48
N THR A 53 -28.21 10.80 -3.42
CA THR A 53 -29.15 11.69 -2.71
C THR A 53 -28.64 13.12 -2.74
N SER A 54 -29.49 14.04 -3.22
CA SER A 54 -29.38 15.52 -3.17
C SER A 54 -29.16 16.18 -4.54
N LEU A 55 -30.18 16.91 -4.99
CA LEU A 55 -30.29 17.68 -6.24
C LEU A 55 -29.26 18.84 -6.42
N VAL A 56 -28.14 18.85 -5.67
CA VAL A 56 -27.10 19.90 -5.77
C VAL A 56 -25.69 19.33 -5.50
N GLN A 57 -25.43 18.07 -5.82
CA GLN A 57 -24.05 17.56 -5.76
C GLN A 57 -23.30 17.92 -7.05
N GLN A 58 -22.31 18.82 -6.91
CA GLN A 58 -21.32 19.05 -7.96
C GLN A 58 -20.80 17.70 -8.45
N LYS A 59 -20.83 17.51 -9.77
CA LYS A 59 -20.36 16.28 -10.41
C LYS A 59 -18.87 16.13 -10.17
N THR A 60 -18.50 15.36 -9.14
CA THR A 60 -17.11 15.02 -8.84
C THR A 60 -16.75 13.68 -9.46
N TYR A 61 -15.60 13.64 -10.10
CA TYR A 61 -15.08 12.45 -10.77
C TYR A 61 -14.09 11.75 -9.86
N SER A 62 -14.27 10.45 -9.67
CA SER A 62 -13.49 9.64 -8.75
C SER A 62 -12.55 8.68 -9.48
N TYR A 63 -11.29 8.71 -9.08
CA TYR A 63 -10.20 7.98 -9.70
C TYR A 63 -9.34 7.32 -8.64
N VAL A 64 -8.60 6.28 -9.06
CA VAL A 64 -7.54 5.67 -8.28
C VAL A 64 -6.25 5.67 -9.08
N LYS A 65 -5.15 6.02 -8.41
CA LYS A 65 -3.80 5.86 -8.92
C LYS A 65 -3.04 4.86 -8.07
N ALA A 66 -2.48 3.84 -8.71
CA ALA A 66 -1.58 2.89 -8.07
C ALA A 66 -0.12 3.30 -8.29
N GLY A 67 0.72 3.05 -7.30
CA GLY A 67 2.14 3.38 -7.34
C GLY A 67 2.47 4.78 -6.84
N ALA A 68 3.77 5.07 -6.74
CA ALA A 68 4.26 6.31 -6.13
C ALA A 68 3.71 7.55 -6.84
N MET A 69 3.48 8.61 -6.06
CA MET A 69 3.08 9.93 -6.57
C MET A 69 4.32 10.81 -6.74
N VAL A 70 4.51 11.41 -7.90
CA VAL A 70 5.52 12.45 -8.14
C VAL A 70 4.87 13.82 -8.31
N VAL A 71 5.67 14.87 -8.16
CA VAL A 71 5.21 16.25 -8.39
C VAL A 71 4.73 16.38 -9.83
N GLY A 72 3.49 16.83 -10.03
CA GLY A 72 2.85 16.93 -11.34
C GLY A 72 1.91 15.77 -11.70
N ASP A 73 1.91 14.68 -10.93
CA ASP A 73 0.99 13.56 -11.15
C ASP A 73 -0.47 13.91 -10.84
N LEU A 74 -0.74 14.97 -10.08
CA LEU A 74 -2.09 15.39 -9.71
C LEU A 74 -2.59 16.48 -10.68
N ASN A 75 -3.63 16.18 -11.43
CA ASN A 75 -4.23 17.12 -12.37
C ASN A 75 -4.83 18.33 -11.65
N ARG A 76 -4.89 19.47 -12.35
CA ARG A 76 -5.48 20.70 -11.82
C ARG A 76 -6.95 20.49 -11.49
N GLY A 77 -7.36 20.88 -10.28
CA GLY A 77 -8.72 20.67 -9.78
C GLY A 77 -8.96 19.25 -9.26
N CYS A 78 -7.90 18.47 -9.02
CA CYS A 78 -7.98 17.20 -8.32
C CYS A 78 -7.35 17.29 -6.91
N SER A 79 -7.87 16.52 -5.98
CA SER A 79 -7.37 16.33 -4.62
C SER A 79 -7.23 14.84 -4.31
N VAL A 80 -6.26 14.51 -3.45
CA VAL A 80 -6.17 13.18 -2.84
C VAL A 80 -7.02 13.20 -1.58
N GLU A 81 -8.07 12.39 -1.55
CA GLU A 81 -8.98 12.29 -0.40
C GLU A 81 -8.48 11.25 0.61
N TYR A 82 -7.97 10.13 0.11
CA TYR A 82 -7.50 9.02 0.93
C TYR A 82 -6.34 8.28 0.26
N ALA A 83 -5.46 7.70 1.08
CA ALA A 83 -4.35 6.88 0.63
C ALA A 83 -4.33 5.54 1.38
N SER A 84 -4.06 4.46 0.68
CA SER A 84 -3.88 3.12 1.24
C SER A 84 -2.63 2.44 0.66
N ALA A 85 -2.35 1.23 1.13
CA ALA A 85 -1.19 0.46 0.70
C ALA A 85 -1.59 -0.99 0.42
N LEU A 86 -1.21 -1.49 -0.75
CA LEU A 86 -1.40 -2.88 -1.17
C LEU A 86 -0.15 -3.69 -0.85
N LEU A 87 -0.23 -4.65 0.06
CA LEU A 87 0.91 -5.48 0.43
C LEU A 87 1.15 -6.59 -0.60
N ASN A 88 2.42 -6.81 -0.95
CA ASN A 88 2.88 -7.99 -1.69
C ASN A 88 2.24 -8.17 -3.09
N TYR A 89 1.84 -7.08 -3.74
CA TYR A 89 1.25 -7.10 -5.08
C TYR A 89 2.20 -6.48 -6.10
N SER A 90 2.51 -7.22 -7.16
CA SER A 90 3.35 -6.74 -8.26
C SER A 90 2.76 -5.48 -8.89
N LYS A 91 3.60 -4.45 -9.06
CA LYS A 91 3.25 -3.17 -9.69
C LYS A 91 2.74 -3.32 -11.13
N ASP A 92 2.98 -4.47 -11.77
CA ASP A 92 2.92 -4.56 -13.23
C ASP A 92 1.51 -4.77 -13.79
N TYR A 93 0.46 -4.97 -12.98
CA TYR A 93 -0.87 -5.26 -13.55
C TYR A 93 -2.06 -4.87 -12.65
N MET A 94 -2.35 -3.58 -12.53
CA MET A 94 -3.63 -3.09 -11.99
C MET A 94 -4.42 -2.31 -13.07
N PRO A 95 -4.88 -2.96 -14.15
CA PRO A 95 -5.48 -2.25 -15.29
C PRO A 95 -6.89 -1.70 -15.01
N SER A 96 -7.52 -2.12 -13.91
CA SER A 96 -8.91 -1.78 -13.61
C SER A 96 -9.17 -1.59 -12.13
N TYR A 97 -10.19 -0.78 -11.81
CA TYR A 97 -10.60 -0.57 -10.42
C TYR A 97 -11.06 -1.88 -9.77
N LYS A 98 -11.69 -2.79 -10.54
CA LYS A 98 -12.09 -4.12 -10.05
C LYS A 98 -10.89 -4.90 -9.52
N SER A 99 -9.77 -4.89 -10.25
CA SER A 99 -8.54 -5.55 -9.81
C SER A 99 -8.01 -4.92 -8.53
N ILE A 100 -7.97 -3.59 -8.46
CA ILE A 100 -7.50 -2.85 -7.27
C ILE A 100 -8.37 -3.15 -6.06
N HIS A 101 -9.69 -3.07 -6.22
CA HIS A 101 -10.65 -3.37 -5.18
C HIS A 101 -10.54 -4.81 -4.69
N SER A 102 -10.45 -5.78 -5.60
CA SER A 102 -10.28 -7.20 -5.24
C SER A 102 -9.00 -7.44 -4.44
N ALA A 103 -7.90 -6.76 -4.79
CA ALA A 103 -6.63 -6.90 -4.09
C ALA A 103 -6.66 -6.22 -2.71
N LEU A 104 -7.34 -5.07 -2.59
CA LEU A 104 -7.58 -4.44 -1.29
C LEU A 104 -8.45 -5.33 -0.39
N MET A 105 -9.48 -5.98 -0.94
CA MET A 105 -10.34 -6.91 -0.21
C MET A 105 -9.63 -8.20 0.20
N TYR A 106 -8.65 -8.65 -0.59
CA TYR A 106 -7.79 -9.76 -0.20
C TYR A 106 -6.92 -9.41 1.02
N GLY A 107 -6.48 -8.16 1.13
CA GLY A 107 -5.71 -7.67 2.27
C GLY A 107 -4.24 -8.11 2.23
N PHE A 108 -3.85 -9.03 3.11
CA PHE A 108 -2.46 -9.49 3.23
C PHE A 108 -2.35 -10.99 3.52
N GLY A 109 -1.29 -11.62 3.00
CA GLY A 109 -0.95 -13.00 3.31
C GLY A 109 -0.01 -13.09 4.50
N LEU A 110 -0.33 -13.93 5.48
CA LEU A 110 0.58 -14.26 6.58
C LEU A 110 1.45 -15.45 6.18
N ARG A 111 2.77 -15.31 6.33
CA ARG A 111 3.72 -16.42 6.24
C ARG A 111 4.30 -16.65 7.63
N VAL A 112 3.97 -17.81 8.20
CA VAL A 112 4.59 -18.26 9.44
C VAL A 112 5.81 -19.09 9.07
N TYR A 113 6.99 -18.58 9.41
CA TYR A 113 8.21 -19.35 9.36
C TYR A 113 8.33 -20.07 10.70
N TRP A 114 8.18 -21.39 10.69
CA TRP A 114 8.56 -22.18 11.84
C TRP A 114 10.03 -21.92 12.12
N PRO A 115 10.42 -21.65 13.38
CA PRO A 115 11.83 -21.62 13.71
C PRO A 115 12.40 -22.97 13.31
N TYR A 116 13.30 -22.97 12.33
CA TYR A 116 14.15 -24.13 12.14
C TYR A 116 15.06 -24.18 13.37
N GLU A 117 14.64 -24.94 14.38
CA GLU A 117 15.48 -25.22 15.54
C GLU A 117 16.62 -26.12 15.07
N LYS A 118 17.71 -25.50 14.62
CA LYS A 118 18.93 -26.21 14.26
C LYS A 118 19.43 -27.10 15.39
N CYS A 119 19.14 -26.72 16.63
CA CYS A 119 19.49 -27.48 17.83
C CYS A 119 18.28 -27.51 18.79
N PRO A 120 17.39 -28.52 18.68
CA PRO A 120 16.21 -28.65 19.53
C PRO A 120 16.61 -28.69 21.01
N GLY A 121 15.98 -27.84 21.82
CA GLY A 121 16.27 -27.77 23.26
C GLY A 121 17.61 -27.13 23.64
N GLN A 122 18.39 -26.61 22.70
CA GLN A 122 19.70 -26.00 22.91
C GLN A 122 19.73 -24.55 22.40
N TRP A 123 20.72 -23.74 22.83
CA TRP A 123 20.94 -22.42 22.23
C TRP A 123 21.96 -22.51 21.10
N THR A 124 21.85 -21.60 20.13
CA THR A 124 22.68 -21.61 18.91
C THR A 124 23.47 -20.34 18.74
N SER A 125 24.76 -20.47 18.43
CA SER A 125 25.64 -19.34 18.08
C SER A 125 26.61 -19.80 16.99
N ASN A 126 26.76 -19.01 15.92
CA ASN A 126 27.59 -19.35 14.75
C ASN A 126 27.37 -20.78 14.23
N SER A 127 26.11 -21.21 14.11
CA SER A 127 25.74 -22.56 13.67
C SER A 127 26.18 -23.73 14.58
N LYS A 128 26.72 -23.45 15.78
CA LYS A 128 27.04 -24.46 16.80
C LYS A 128 25.95 -24.54 17.86
N CYS A 129 25.75 -25.74 18.40
CA CYS A 129 24.78 -26.02 19.45
C CYS A 129 25.45 -26.02 20.82
N PHE A 130 24.78 -25.46 21.82
CA PHE A 130 25.28 -25.40 23.19
C PHE A 130 24.21 -25.84 24.19
N PRO A 131 24.58 -26.57 25.27
CA PRO A 131 23.64 -26.95 26.32
C PRO A 131 23.09 -25.71 27.03
N ARG A 132 21.81 -25.76 27.44
CA ARG A 132 21.15 -24.66 28.19
C ARG A 132 21.68 -24.52 29.63
N THR A 133 22.31 -25.56 30.15
CA THR A 133 22.92 -25.60 31.47
C THR A 133 24.43 -25.66 31.32
N ILE A 134 25.11 -24.69 31.91
CA ILE A 134 26.53 -24.77 32.20
C ILE A 134 26.63 -25.57 33.50
N LEU A 135 27.20 -26.78 33.45
CA LEU A 135 27.58 -27.49 34.68
C LEU A 135 28.66 -26.64 35.37
N GLY A 136 28.28 -26.00 36.47
CA GLY A 136 29.23 -25.32 37.34
C GLY A 136 30.17 -26.35 37.93
N THR A 137 31.48 -26.13 37.76
CA THR A 137 32.57 -26.82 38.46
C THR A 137 32.81 -26.19 39.81
#